data_AF-A0A2D7PMA3-F1
#
_entry.id   AF-A0A2D7PMA3-F1
#
_cell.length_a   1.000
_cell.length_b   1.000
_cell.length_c   1.000
_cell.angle_alpha   90.00
_cell.angle_beta   90.00
_cell.angle_gamma   90.00
#
_symmetry.space_group_name_H-M   'P 1'
#
loop_
_entity.id
_entity.type
_entity.pdbx_description
1 polymer ?
#
loop_
_entity_poly.entity_id
_entity_poly.type
_entity_poly.pdbx_seq_one_letter_code
_entity_poly.pdbx_strand_id
1 'polypeptide(L)'
;MTIEEEPIAHLLIEIVDDLIQDWGLDLDEPVGVDTLLVADLEFASVDVIQLCVAVEEHYGRKLGFQDLLMHDGSYVQDLALGEMVRFVGKQVSGV
;
A
#
# COMPACT_ATOMS: atom_id res chain seq x y z
N MET A 1 10.99 10.81 -3.03
CA MET A 1 10.64 10.53 -1.65
C MET A 1 11.06 11.71 -0.78
N THR A 2 10.12 12.30 -0.03
CA THR A 2 10.40 13.37 0.93
C THR A 2 10.73 12.78 2.31
N ILE A 3 11.32 13.57 3.22
CA ILE A 3 11.62 13.13 4.60
C ILE A 3 10.34 12.73 5.36
N GLU A 4 9.19 13.32 5.00
CA GLU A 4 7.89 13.02 5.61
C GLU A 4 7.29 11.69 5.11
N GLU A 5 7.68 11.26 3.90
CA GLU A 5 7.23 10.00 3.29
C GLU A 5 8.04 8.79 3.75
N GLU A 6 9.30 8.98 4.19
CA GLU A 6 10.20 7.91 4.63
C GLU A 6 9.65 7.04 5.78
N PRO A 7 9.08 7.59 6.88
CA PRO A 7 8.48 6.75 7.93
C PRO A 7 7.22 6.03 7.45
N ILE A 8 6.47 6.63 6.52
CA ILE A 8 5.26 6.02 5.94
C ILE A 8 5.65 4.87 5.01
N ALA A 9 6.73 5.02 4.24
CA ALA A 9 7.30 3.96 3.42
C ALA A 9 7.72 2.77 4.26
N HIS A 10 8.48 2.98 5.34
CA HIS A 10 8.87 1.89 6.24
C HIS A 10 7.65 1.18 6.83
N LEU A 11 6.66 1.94 7.32
CA LEU A 11 5.43 1.36 7.84
C LEU A 11 4.69 0.50 6.81
N LEU A 12 4.53 1.00 5.58
CA LEU A 12 3.81 0.27 4.55
C LEU A 12 4.57 -0.98 4.10
N ILE A 13 5.90 -0.93 4.05
CA ILE A 13 6.74 -2.10 3.79
C ILE A 13 6.54 -3.15 4.90
N GLU A 14 6.58 -2.75 6.17
CA GLU A 14 6.34 -3.66 7.30
C GLU A 14 4.97 -4.32 7.23
N ILE A 15 3.90 -3.55 6.95
CA ILE A 15 2.54 -4.11 6.81
C ILE A 15 2.46 -5.09 5.63
N VAL A 16 3.10 -4.77 4.51
CA VAL A 16 3.10 -5.66 3.33
C VAL A 16 3.86 -6.95 3.64
N ASP A 17 5.03 -6.87 4.28
CA ASP A 17 5.82 -8.03 4.70
C ASP A 17 5.03 -8.90 5.68
N ASP A 18 4.35 -8.31 6.66
CA ASP A 18 3.51 -9.02 7.63
C ASP A 18 2.37 -9.79 6.92
N LEU A 19 1.69 -9.15 5.96
CA LEU A 19 0.60 -9.79 5.20
C LEU A 19 1.10 -10.96 4.35
N ILE A 20 2.24 -10.78 3.67
CA ILE A 20 2.86 -11.81 2.84
C ILE A 20 3.28 -13.01 3.70
N GLN A 21 3.86 -12.76 4.87
CA GLN A 21 4.18 -13.82 5.83
C GLN A 21 2.93 -14.53 6.35
N ASP A 22 1.87 -13.79 6.70
CA ASP A 22 0.60 -14.35 7.15
C ASP A 22 -0.07 -15.23 6.08
N TRP A 23 0.10 -14.88 4.80
CA TRP A 23 -0.40 -15.66 3.67
C TRP A 23 0.54 -16.81 3.27
N GLY A 24 1.74 -16.87 3.84
CA GLY A 24 2.75 -17.88 3.53
C GLY A 24 3.30 -17.76 2.12
N LEU A 25 3.38 -16.54 1.59
CA LEU A 25 3.96 -16.23 0.29
C LEU A 25 5.48 -16.07 0.42
N ASP A 26 6.22 -16.57 -0.56
CA ASP A 26 7.67 -16.39 -0.66
C ASP A 26 7.96 -15.18 -1.55
N LEU A 27 8.90 -14.33 -1.12
CA LEU A 27 9.37 -13.19 -1.91
C LEU A 27 10.67 -13.51 -2.60
N ASP A 28 10.70 -13.26 -3.91
CA ASP A 28 11.93 -13.33 -4.70
C ASP A 28 12.87 -12.15 -4.41
N GLU A 29 12.30 -10.96 -4.14
CA GLU A 29 13.03 -9.73 -3.83
C GLU A 29 12.40 -8.97 -2.65
N PRO A 30 13.18 -8.19 -1.87
CA PRO A 30 12.64 -7.37 -0.79
C PRO A 30 11.65 -6.32 -1.30
N VAL A 31 10.58 -6.11 -0.55
CA VAL A 31 9.57 -5.08 -0.85
C VAL A 31 10.18 -3.68 -0.71
N GLY A 32 9.93 -2.82 -1.69
CA GLY A 32 10.38 -1.44 -1.73
C GLY A 32 9.32 -0.51 -2.30
N VAL A 33 9.63 0.79 -2.33
CA VAL A 33 8.68 1.82 -2.82
C VAL A 33 8.39 1.71 -4.32
N ASP A 34 9.26 1.06 -5.08
CA ASP A 34 9.08 0.85 -6.52
C ASP A 34 8.37 -0.49 -6.83
N THR A 35 8.13 -1.32 -5.81
CA THR A 35 7.42 -2.61 -5.94
C THR A 35 5.97 -2.37 -6.35
N LEU A 36 5.56 -3.06 -7.42
CA LEU A 36 4.20 -3.10 -7.92
C LEU A 36 3.42 -4.21 -7.23
N LEU A 37 2.27 -3.86 -6.62
CA LEU A 37 1.49 -4.81 -5.83
C LEU A 37 1.02 -6.01 -6.68
N VAL A 38 0.61 -5.78 -7.93
CA VAL A 38 0.10 -6.86 -8.78
C VAL A 38 1.21 -7.49 -9.61
N ALA A 39 2.03 -6.70 -10.30
CA ALA A 39 3.05 -7.26 -11.18
C ALA A 39 4.21 -7.95 -10.44
N ASP A 40 4.62 -7.45 -9.27
CA ASP A 40 5.79 -7.97 -8.56
C ASP A 40 5.39 -8.91 -7.40
N LEU A 41 4.29 -8.60 -6.69
CA LEU A 41 3.84 -9.41 -5.54
C LEU A 41 2.69 -10.37 -5.86
N GLU A 42 2.19 -10.34 -7.10
CA GLU A 42 1.06 -11.15 -7.55
C GLU A 42 -0.21 -10.96 -6.70
N PHE A 43 -0.37 -9.81 -6.03
CA PHE A 43 -1.55 -9.53 -5.21
C PHE A 43 -2.81 -9.53 -6.08
N ALA A 44 -3.80 -10.31 -5.67
CA ALA A 44 -5.14 -10.19 -6.21
C ALA A 44 -5.82 -8.91 -5.68
N SER A 45 -6.93 -8.50 -6.29
CA SER A 45 -7.68 -7.33 -5.82
C SER A 45 -8.13 -7.46 -4.36
N VAL A 46 -8.37 -8.68 -3.86
CA VAL A 46 -8.71 -8.89 -2.44
C VAL A 46 -7.52 -8.58 -1.52
N ASP A 47 -6.30 -8.90 -1.94
CA ASP A 47 -5.07 -8.68 -1.17
C ASP A 47 -4.76 -7.19 -1.05
N VAL A 48 -4.94 -6.45 -2.14
CA VAL A 48 -4.84 -4.97 -2.15
C VAL A 48 -5.87 -4.34 -1.21
N ILE A 49 -7.10 -4.88 -1.16
CA ILE A 49 -8.12 -4.40 -0.22
C ILE A 49 -7.74 -4.72 1.23
N GLN A 50 -7.17 -5.90 1.51
CA GLN A 50 -6.70 -6.24 2.85
C GLN A 50 -5.54 -5.36 3.29
N LEU A 51 -4.61 -5.04 2.39
CA LEU A 51 -3.57 -4.05 2.64
C LEU A 51 -4.16 -2.69 3.01
N CYS A 52 -5.15 -2.20 2.26
CA CYS A 52 -5.83 -0.95 2.59
C CYS A 52 -6.48 -1.01 3.99
N VAL A 53 -7.10 -2.14 4.35
CA VAL A 53 -7.71 -2.33 5.67
C VAL A 53 -6.66 -2.31 6.77
N ALA A 54 -5.56 -3.05 6.62
CA ALA A 54 -4.47 -3.11 7.61
C ALA A 54 -3.86 -1.71 7.87
N VAL A 55 -3.71 -0.90 6.81
CA VAL A 55 -3.23 0.49 6.95
C VAL A 55 -4.26 1.35 7.69
N GLU A 56 -5.54 1.26 7.35
CA GLU A 56 -6.59 2.00 8.07
C GLU A 56 -6.73 1.57 9.54
N GLU A 57 -6.51 0.29 9.84
CA GLU A 57 -6.47 -0.23 11.21
C GLU A 57 -5.27 0.34 11.98
N HIS A 58 -4.09 0.39 11.36
CA HIS A 58 -2.90 1.02 11.96
C HIS A 58 -3.17 2.48 12.36
N TYR A 59 -3.80 3.26 11.48
CA TYR A 59 -4.14 4.67 11.76
C TYR A 59 -5.44 4.85 12.58
N GLY A 60 -6.17 3.78 12.85
CA GLY A 60 -7.44 3.81 13.58
C GLY A 60 -8.54 4.63 12.90
N ARG A 61 -8.46 4.87 11.58
CA ARG A 61 -9.43 5.68 10.83
C ARG A 61 -9.43 5.33 9.34
N LYS A 62 -10.55 5.65 8.67
CA LYS A 62 -10.65 5.55 7.21
C LYS A 62 -9.78 6.60 6.53
N LEU A 63 -9.03 6.18 5.51
CA LEU A 63 -8.14 7.04 4.70
C LEU A 63 -8.68 7.28 3.29
N GLY A 64 -9.73 6.55 2.87
CA GLY A 64 -10.39 6.79 1.59
C GLY A 64 -9.64 6.22 0.40
N PHE A 65 -9.02 5.04 0.55
CA PHE A 65 -8.26 4.36 -0.53
C PHE A 65 -9.05 4.13 -1.82
N GLN A 66 -10.37 4.26 -1.82
CA GLN A 66 -11.16 4.30 -3.05
C GLN A 66 -10.64 5.34 -4.05
N ASP A 67 -10.21 6.52 -3.58
CA ASP A 67 -9.68 7.58 -4.44
C ASP A 67 -8.31 7.23 -5.04
N LEU A 68 -7.59 6.27 -4.44
CA LEU A 68 -6.33 5.73 -4.95
C LEU A 68 -6.58 4.57 -5.93
N LEU A 69 -7.52 3.69 -5.60
CA LEU A 69 -7.79 2.47 -6.35
C LEU A 69 -8.68 2.69 -7.58
N MET A 70 -9.35 3.83 -7.67
CA MET A 70 -10.25 4.16 -8.79
C MET A 70 -9.71 5.36 -9.58
N HIS A 71 -9.49 5.16 -10.88
CA HIS A 71 -9.13 6.22 -11.82
C HIS A 71 -10.16 6.28 -12.96
N ASP A 72 -10.80 7.44 -13.15
CA ASP A 72 -11.84 7.66 -14.16
C ASP A 72 -12.93 6.57 -14.20
N GLY A 73 -13.36 6.12 -13.00
CA GLY A 73 -14.39 5.10 -12.84
C GLY A 73 -13.93 3.66 -13.12
N SER A 74 -12.65 3.45 -13.37
CA SER A 74 -12.03 2.13 -13.56
C SER A 74 -11.08 1.79 -12.41
N TYR A 75 -11.01 0.52 -12.04
CA TYR A 75 -10.05 0.06 -11.04
C TYR A 75 -8.63 0.14 -11.60
N VAL A 76 -7.70 0.68 -10.81
CA VAL A 76 -6.28 0.75 -11.14
C VAL A 76 -5.75 -0.67 -11.25
N GLN A 77 -5.16 -1.01 -12.40
CA GLN A 77 -4.73 -2.38 -12.70
C GLN A 77 -3.53 -2.81 -11.87
N ASP A 78 -2.64 -1.87 -11.55
CA ASP A 78 -1.47 -2.10 -10.73
C ASP A 78 -1.05 -0.79 -10.05
N LEU A 79 -0.49 -0.90 -8.85
CA LEU A 79 -0.19 0.22 -7.97
C LEU A 79 1.22 0.03 -7.41
N ALA A 80 2.08 1.02 -7.57
CA ALA A 80 3.36 1.02 -6.89
C ALA A 80 3.19 1.33 -5.40
N LEU A 81 3.93 0.66 -4.52
CA LEU A 81 3.87 0.90 -3.07
C LEU A 81 4.13 2.39 -2.74
N GLY A 82 5.04 3.03 -3.47
CA GLY A 82 5.34 4.46 -3.35
C GLY A 82 4.17 5.38 -3.73
N GLU A 83 3.23 4.97 -4.57
CA GLU A 83 1.99 5.71 -4.82
C GLU A 83 1.07 5.67 -3.60
N MET A 84 0.99 4.50 -2.94
CA MET A 84 0.27 4.36 -1.69
C MET A 84 0.91 5.17 -0.56
N VAL A 85 2.24 5.20 -0.45
CA VAL A 85 2.97 6.07 0.48
C VAL A 85 2.57 7.53 0.31
N ARG A 86 2.59 8.03 -0.94
CA ARG A 86 2.20 9.42 -1.24
C ARG A 86 0.74 9.69 -0.90
N PHE A 87 -0.14 8.73 -1.16
CA PHE A 87 -1.55 8.86 -0.82
C PHE A 87 -1.75 8.95 0.70
N VAL A 88 -1.20 8.00 1.46
CA VAL A 88 -1.30 7.96 2.92
C VAL A 88 -0.70 9.22 3.53
N GLY A 89 0.45 9.67 3.05
CA GLY A 89 1.10 10.92 3.46
C GLY A 89 0.18 12.13 3.38
N LYS A 90 -0.58 12.29 2.29
CA LYS A 90 -1.56 13.37 2.14
C LYS A 90 -2.70 13.26 3.16
N GLN A 91 -3.20 12.04 3.40
CA GLN A 91 -4.30 11.83 4.34
C GLN A 91 -3.89 12.11 5.79
N VAL A 92 -2.68 11.70 6.19
CA VAL A 92 -2.21 11.79 7.59
C VAL A 92 -1.61 13.14 7.94
N SER A 93 -1.01 13.83 6.97
CA SER A 93 -0.40 15.14 7.20
C SER A 93 -1.42 16.29 7.24
N GLY A 94 -2.66 16.06 6.78
CA GLY A 94 -3.78 16.99 6.98
C GLY A 94 -3.59 18.40 6.39
N VAL A 95 -2.84 18.52 5.28
CA VAL A 95 -2.67 19.77 4.52
C VAL A 95 -3.37 19.67 3.17
#